data_AF-A0A1Z1WHW6-F1
#
_entry.id   AF-A0A1Z1WHW6-F1
#
_cell.length_a   1.000
_cell.length_b   1.000
_cell.length_c   1.000
_cell.angle_alpha   90.00
_cell.angle_beta   90.00
_cell.angle_gamma   90.00
#
_symmetry.space_group_name_H-M   'P 1'
#
loop_
_entity.id
_entity.type
_entity.pdbx_description
1 polymer ?
#
loop_
_entity_poly.entity_id
_entity_poly.type
_entity_poly.pdbx_seq_one_letter_code
_entity_poly.pdbx_strand_id
1 'polypeptide(L)'
;MAPAAGLATPVGDVDPDTAGNALADGLHRATAGGLGAAKNLRLNPLAGTGVDPLDNAVGTQVADFKPVSTAMATGPLTQGGSLAEMPVVGSVVGVLPG
;
A
#
# COMPACT_ATOMS: atom_id res chain seq x y z
N MET A 1 36.76 -1.86 -17.82
CA MET A 1 35.94 -1.60 -16.62
C MET A 1 36.82 -1.92 -15.43
N ALA A 2 37.29 -0.90 -14.69
CA ALA A 2 38.15 -1.14 -13.53
C ALA A 2 37.29 -1.66 -12.36
N PRO A 3 37.74 -2.64 -11.57
CA PRO A 3 37.00 -3.10 -10.41
C PRO A 3 36.92 -1.96 -9.38
N ALA A 4 35.74 -1.77 -8.77
CA ALA A 4 35.60 -0.90 -7.61
C ALA A 4 36.48 -1.48 -6.49
N ALA A 5 37.39 -0.68 -5.95
CA ALA A 5 38.26 -1.10 -4.85
C ALA A 5 37.39 -1.50 -3.65
N GLY A 6 37.69 -2.67 -3.06
CA GLY A 6 36.99 -3.18 -1.88
C GLY A 6 37.00 -2.15 -0.74
N LEU A 7 35.89 -2.09 -0.01
CA LEU A 7 35.78 -1.26 1.19
C LEU A 7 36.54 -1.97 2.30
N ALA A 8 37.73 -1.49 2.65
CA ALA A 8 38.51 -2.03 3.76
C ALA A 8 37.75 -1.79 5.08
N THR A 9 37.31 -2.86 5.72
CA THR A 9 36.68 -2.82 7.04
C THR A 9 37.56 -3.51 8.08
N PRO A 10 37.38 -3.24 9.39
CA PRO A 10 38.16 -3.91 10.45
C PRO A 10 38.06 -5.44 10.45
N VAL A 11 37.12 -6.01 9.67
CA VAL A 11 36.82 -7.44 9.59
C VAL A 11 37.35 -8.10 8.30
N GLY A 12 38.05 -7.35 7.45
CA GLY A 12 38.62 -7.82 6.17
C GLY A 12 38.07 -7.08 4.94
N ASP A 13 38.53 -7.49 3.76
CA ASP A 13 38.02 -7.02 2.47
C ASP A 13 36.59 -7.52 2.26
N VAL A 14 35.68 -6.57 2.06
CA VAL A 14 34.28 -6.87 1.73
C VAL A 14 34.14 -6.84 0.22
N ASP A 15 33.63 -7.93 -0.34
CA ASP A 15 33.23 -8.00 -1.73
C ASP A 15 32.14 -6.94 -2.02
N PRO A 16 32.33 -6.03 -2.99
CA PRO A 16 31.46 -4.88 -3.19
C PRO A 16 30.05 -5.27 -3.62
N ASP A 17 29.88 -6.37 -4.36
CA ASP A 17 28.58 -6.89 -4.76
C ASP A 17 27.81 -7.42 -3.55
N THR A 18 28.51 -8.16 -2.67
CA THR A 18 27.97 -8.64 -1.39
C THR A 18 27.55 -7.48 -0.50
N ALA A 19 28.35 -6.42 -0.41
CA ALA A 19 28.03 -5.22 0.37
C ALA A 19 26.81 -4.49 -0.20
N GLY A 20 26.75 -4.33 -1.53
CA GLY A 20 25.64 -3.69 -2.22
C GLY A 20 24.32 -4.44 -2.03
N ASN A 21 24.35 -5.78 -2.16
CA ASN A 21 23.19 -6.63 -1.92
C ASN A 21 22.70 -6.54 -0.47
N ALA A 22 23.61 -6.55 0.51
CA ALA A 22 23.25 -6.39 1.92
C ALA A 22 22.58 -5.03 2.20
N LEU A 23 23.05 -3.96 1.55
CA LEU A 23 22.45 -2.63 1.67
C LEU A 23 21.06 -2.57 1.03
N ALA A 24 20.90 -3.15 -0.17
CA ALA A 24 19.62 -3.24 -0.86
C ALA A 24 18.60 -4.05 -0.07
N ASP A 25 19.00 -5.19 0.49
CA ASP A 25 18.19 -6.02 1.38
C ASP A 25 17.78 -5.27 2.65
N GLY A 26 18.71 -4.54 3.27
CA GLY A 26 18.43 -3.71 4.43
C GLY A 26 17.38 -2.65 4.13
N LEU A 27 17.52 -1.93 3.00
CA LEU A 27 16.56 -0.94 2.55
C LEU A 27 15.20 -1.55 2.23
N HIS A 28 15.19 -2.71 1.55
CA HIS A 28 13.96 -3.43 1.24
C HIS A 28 13.21 -3.82 2.51
N ARG A 29 13.88 -4.41 3.50
CA ARG A 29 13.24 -4.79 4.78
C ARG A 29 12.70 -3.58 5.54
N ALA A 30 13.47 -2.49 5.59
CA ALA A 30 13.06 -1.26 6.27
C ALA A 30 11.82 -0.64 5.62
N THR A 31 11.79 -0.58 4.29
CA THR A 31 10.67 0.01 3.54
C THR A 31 9.45 -0.92 3.49
N ALA A 32 9.64 -2.23 3.33
CA ALA A 32 8.56 -3.20 3.31
C ALA A 32 7.78 -3.22 4.64
N GLY A 33 8.46 -3.08 5.79
CA GLY A 33 7.78 -3.01 7.09
C GLY A 33 6.87 -1.77 7.23
N GLY A 34 7.40 -0.59 6.91
CA GLY A 34 6.67 0.67 7.06
C GLY A 34 5.59 0.87 5.98
N LEU A 35 5.96 0.66 4.71
CA LEU A 35 5.03 0.80 3.59
C LEU A 35 3.99 -0.33 3.58
N GLY A 36 4.38 -1.56 3.91
CA GLY A 36 3.43 -2.65 4.03
C GLY A 36 2.37 -2.38 5.10
N ALA A 37 2.76 -1.87 6.27
CA ALA A 37 1.79 -1.47 7.29
C ALA A 37 0.87 -0.34 6.80
N ALA A 38 1.44 0.71 6.17
CA ALA A 38 0.66 1.84 5.67
C ALA A 38 -0.31 1.45 4.54
N LYS A 39 0.10 0.56 3.63
CA LYS A 39 -0.71 0.05 2.51
C LYS A 39 -1.95 -0.71 2.97
N ASN A 40 -1.84 -1.43 4.09
CA ASN A 40 -2.85 -2.38 4.56
C ASN A 40 -3.66 -1.86 5.77
N LEU A 41 -3.45 -0.63 6.20
CA LEU A 41 -4.23 -0.03 7.29
C LEU A 41 -5.65 0.32 6.82
N ARG A 42 -6.67 0.05 7.65
CA ARG A 42 -8.05 0.50 7.37
C ARG A 42 -8.09 2.02 7.27
N LEU A 43 -8.57 2.54 6.14
CA LEU A 43 -8.60 3.98 5.90
C LEU A 43 -9.71 4.70 6.69
N ASN A 44 -10.85 4.04 6.88
CA ASN A 44 -11.96 4.56 7.65
C ASN A 44 -12.10 3.74 8.95
N PRO A 45 -11.66 4.27 10.11
CA PRO A 45 -11.81 3.58 11.39
C PRO A 45 -13.27 3.38 11.81
N LEU A 46 -14.18 4.20 11.30
CA LEU A 46 -15.62 4.13 11.61
C LEU A 46 -16.37 3.18 10.66
N ALA A 47 -15.69 2.55 9.71
CA ALA A 47 -16.31 1.64 8.75
C ALA A 47 -17.05 0.48 9.43
N GLY A 48 -18.31 0.29 9.03
CA GLY A 48 -19.23 -0.71 9.59
C GLY A 48 -19.85 -0.31 10.94
N THR A 49 -19.60 0.91 11.43
CA THR A 49 -20.30 1.45 12.60
C THR A 49 -21.58 2.16 12.19
N GLY A 50 -22.58 2.21 13.07
CA GLY A 50 -23.82 2.95 12.81
C GLY A 50 -23.68 4.48 12.79
N VAL A 51 -22.47 5.00 12.99
CA VAL A 51 -22.13 6.44 12.94
C VAL A 51 -21.07 6.74 11.87
N ASP A 52 -20.83 5.81 10.95
CA ASP A 52 -19.92 6.02 9.83
C ASP A 52 -20.42 7.19 8.96
N PRO A 53 -19.70 8.32 8.90
CA PRO A 53 -20.16 9.48 8.14
C PRO A 53 -20.18 9.23 6.63
N LEU A 54 -19.43 8.24 6.15
CA LEU A 54 -19.37 7.87 4.73
C LEU A 54 -20.47 6.86 4.35
N ASP A 55 -21.15 6.27 5.34
CA ASP A 55 -22.33 5.43 5.14
C ASP A 55 -23.59 6.29 4.99
N ASN A 56 -23.53 7.19 4.00
CA ASN A 56 -24.54 8.19 3.70
C ASN A 56 -24.97 8.13 2.23
N ALA A 57 -24.87 6.95 1.63
CA ALA A 57 -25.11 6.77 0.21
C ALA A 57 -26.55 7.13 -0.18
N VAL A 58 -26.66 7.93 -1.22
CA VAL A 58 -27.92 8.21 -1.92
C VAL A 58 -27.94 7.44 -3.24
N GLY A 59 -29.08 6.81 -3.52
CA GLY A 59 -29.31 6.04 -4.75
C GLY A 59 -30.66 6.34 -5.38
N THR A 60 -30.75 6.11 -6.69
CA THR A 60 -31.97 6.26 -7.47
C THR A 60 -32.11 5.09 -8.45
N GLN A 61 -33.36 4.77 -8.79
CA GLN A 61 -33.69 3.80 -9.83
C GLN A 61 -34.91 4.31 -10.60
N VAL A 62 -34.87 4.16 -11.91
CA VAL A 62 -35.98 4.51 -12.81
C VAL A 62 -36.44 3.21 -13.46
N ALA A 63 -37.72 2.86 -13.30
CA ALA A 63 -38.29 1.62 -13.82
C ALA A 63 -37.41 0.38 -13.52
N ASP A 64 -37.09 -0.42 -14.53
CA ASP A 64 -36.29 -1.64 -14.48
C ASP A 64 -34.81 -1.43 -14.84
N PHE A 65 -34.36 -0.18 -14.97
CA PHE A 65 -32.94 0.10 -15.20
C PHE A 65 -32.08 -0.30 -13.99
N LYS A 66 -30.78 -0.51 -14.26
CA LYS A 66 -29.80 -0.76 -13.21
C LYS A 66 -29.74 0.44 -12.26
N PRO A 67 -29.88 0.25 -10.93
CA PRO A 67 -29.79 1.33 -9.96
C PRO A 67 -28.45 2.05 -10.04
N VAL A 68 -28.46 3.36 -9.79
CA VAL A 68 -27.25 4.16 -9.60
C VAL A 68 -27.18 4.64 -8.16
N SER A 69 -26.00 4.62 -7.57
CA SER A 69 -25.79 5.00 -6.18
C SER A 69 -24.40 5.57 -5.98
N THR A 70 -24.32 6.54 -5.07
CA THR A 70 -23.05 7.07 -4.55
C THR A 70 -22.28 6.04 -3.71
N ALA A 71 -22.93 4.95 -3.27
CA ALA A 71 -22.28 3.83 -2.59
C ALA A 71 -21.15 3.20 -3.41
N MET A 72 -21.18 3.32 -4.75
CA MET A 72 -20.08 2.84 -5.60
C MET A 72 -18.77 3.60 -5.35
N ALA A 73 -18.85 4.85 -4.91
CA ALA A 73 -17.69 5.69 -4.64
C ALA A 73 -17.23 5.60 -3.17
N THR A 74 -18.16 5.55 -2.22
CA THR A 74 -17.84 5.50 -0.77
C THR A 74 -17.72 4.09 -0.21
N GLY A 75 -18.30 3.09 -0.88
CA GLY A 75 -18.35 1.69 -0.46
C GLY A 75 -17.01 1.09 -0.04
N PRO A 76 -15.93 1.24 -0.83
CA PRO A 76 -14.62 0.72 -0.42
C PRO A 76 -14.16 1.26 0.94
N LEU A 77 -14.50 2.52 1.27
CA LEU A 77 -14.15 3.13 2.54
C LEU A 77 -15.09 2.67 3.66
N THR A 78 -16.41 2.64 3.43
CA THR A 78 -17.40 2.23 4.45
C THR A 78 -17.31 0.75 4.80
N GLN A 79 -16.77 -0.07 3.90
CA GLN A 79 -16.46 -1.49 4.11
C GLN A 79 -15.10 -1.70 4.81
N GLY A 80 -14.35 -0.63 5.05
CA GLY A 80 -13.10 -0.66 5.80
C GLY A 80 -11.87 -0.99 4.98
N GLY A 81 -11.91 -0.79 3.66
CA GLY A 81 -10.78 -1.04 2.78
C GLY A 81 -9.54 -0.21 3.12
N SER A 82 -8.39 -0.79 2.80
CA SER A 82 -7.06 -0.20 2.89
C SER A 82 -6.64 0.46 1.57
N LEU A 83 -5.49 1.15 1.57
CA LEU A 83 -4.93 1.74 0.33
C LEU A 83 -4.71 0.69 -0.76
N ALA A 84 -4.25 -0.51 -0.39
CA ALA A 84 -4.01 -1.62 -1.30
C ALA A 84 -5.29 -2.16 -1.95
N GLU A 85 -6.43 -1.98 -1.30
CA GLU A 85 -7.74 -2.50 -1.73
C GLU A 85 -8.59 -1.45 -2.45
N MET A 86 -8.12 -0.20 -2.50
CA MET A 86 -8.85 0.87 -3.17
C MET A 86 -8.88 0.65 -4.69
N PRO A 87 -10.04 0.86 -5.34
CA PRO A 87 -10.12 0.91 -6.79
C PRO A 87 -9.14 1.95 -7.34
N VAL A 88 -8.40 1.58 -8.39
CA VAL A 88 -7.35 2.40 -9.04
C VAL A 88 -6.10 2.64 -8.17
N VAL A 89 -6.25 3.13 -6.94
CA VAL A 89 -5.13 3.45 -6.03
C VAL A 89 -4.37 2.18 -5.64
N GLY A 90 -5.07 1.07 -5.40
CA GLY A 90 -4.47 -0.23 -5.05
C GLY A 90 -3.43 -0.70 -6.06
N SER A 91 -3.69 -0.50 -7.36
CA SER A 91 -2.76 -0.85 -8.43
C SER A 91 -1.47 -0.03 -8.40
N VAL A 92 -1.55 1.24 -7.98
CA VAL A 92 -0.39 2.14 -7.87
C VAL A 92 0.41 1.82 -6.60
N VAL A 93 -0.25 1.65 -5.46
CA VAL A 93 0.46 1.36 -4.20
C VAL A 93 1.00 -0.07 -4.16
N GLY A 94 0.45 -0.99 -4.96
CA GLY A 94 0.92 -2.36 -5.09
C GLY A 94 2.34 -2.50 -5.64
N VAL A 95 2.87 -1.49 -6.34
CA VAL A 95 4.26 -1.52 -6.84
C VAL A 95 5.29 -1.18 -5.77
N LEU A 96 4.86 -0.62 -4.63
CA LEU A 96 5.73 -0.34 -3.49
C LEU A 96 6.00 -1.63 -2.71
N PRO A 97 7.19 -1.80 -2.13
CA PRO A 97 7.53 -3.00 -1.34
C PRO A 97 6.65 -3.14 -0.10
N GLY A 98 6.53 -4.38 0.39
CA GLY A 98 5.55 -4.77 1.41
C GLY A 98 4.15 -4.87 0.83
#